data_AF-A0A561V506-F1
#
_entry.id   AF-A0A561V506-F1
#
_cell.length_a   1.000
_cell.length_b   1.000
_cell.length_c   1.000
_cell.angle_alpha   90.00
_cell.angle_beta   90.00
_cell.angle_gamma   90.00
#
_symmetry.space_group_name_H-M   'P 1'
#
loop_
_entity.id
_entity.type
_entity.pdbx_description
1 polymer ?
#
loop_
_entity_poly.entity_id
_entity_poly.type
_entity_poly.pdbx_seq_one_letter_code
_entity_poly.pdbx_strand_id
1 'polypeptide(L)'
;MPATCHRLAPCTVHARFSLSEIPRISVAAPDEGSAAVARAAAVRALAEAGRGYLGGRVEVRTYGGAARCRSVRRAADRAVALAVAANLRGDAAGVRIRVRPPR
;
A
#
# COMPACT_ATOMS: atom_id res chain seq x y z
N MET A 1 -34.35 -0.69 12.50
CA MET A 1 -33.13 -0.83 11.68
C MET A 1 -33.04 0.35 10.71
N PRO A 2 -32.25 1.41 10.99
CA PRO A 2 -31.71 2.25 9.94
C PRO A 2 -30.22 1.91 9.76
N ALA A 3 -29.84 1.53 8.54
CA ALA A 3 -28.45 1.42 8.14
C ALA A 3 -27.87 2.85 8.15
N THR A 4 -27.06 3.15 9.16
CA THR A 4 -26.31 4.39 9.25
C THR A 4 -25.41 4.47 8.03
N CYS A 5 -25.78 5.29 7.04
CA CYS A 5 -24.87 5.71 6.00
C CYS A 5 -23.77 6.55 6.66
N HIS A 6 -22.75 5.88 7.18
CA HIS A 6 -21.56 6.54 7.68
C HIS A 6 -21.03 7.43 6.55
N ARG A 7 -21.04 8.73 6.78
CA ARG A 7 -20.42 9.73 5.90
C ARG A 7 -18.98 9.27 5.69
N LEU A 8 -18.70 8.68 4.54
CA LEU A 8 -17.38 8.15 4.22
C LEU A 8 -16.41 9.33 4.24
N ALA A 9 -15.51 9.38 5.22
CA ALA A 9 -14.52 10.45 5.28
C ALA A 9 -13.42 10.17 4.23
N PRO A 10 -12.76 11.21 3.70
CA PRO A 10 -11.58 11.02 2.87
C PRO A 10 -10.53 10.22 3.64
N CYS A 11 -10.02 9.16 3.02
CA CYS A 11 -8.95 8.34 3.56
C CYS A 11 -7.69 8.55 2.71
N THR A 12 -6.53 8.65 3.34
CA THR A 12 -5.22 8.73 2.67
C THR A 12 -4.42 7.49 3.00
N VAL A 13 -3.94 6.80 1.98
CA VAL A 13 -3.03 5.67 2.11
C VAL A 13 -1.62 6.16 1.82
N HIS A 14 -0.72 5.93 2.76
CA HIS A 14 0.70 6.20 2.62
C HIS A 14 1.44 4.87 2.56
N ALA A 15 2.29 4.70 1.55
CA ALA A 15 3.15 3.54 1.41
C ALA A 15 4.60 3.99 1.29
N ARG A 16 5.51 3.34 2.01
CA ARG A 16 6.95 3.51 1.85
C ARG A 16 7.58 2.16 1.61
N PHE A 17 8.54 2.11 0.70
CA PHE A 17 9.31 0.91 0.44
C PHE A 17 10.79 1.17 0.73
N SER A 18 11.46 0.17 1.29
CA SER A 18 12.90 0.17 1.49
C SER A 18 13.43 -1.18 1.01
N LEU A 19 14.29 -1.14 0.00
CA LEU A 19 14.89 -2.33 -0.59
C LEU A 19 15.82 -3.02 0.41
N SER A 20 15.86 -4.35 0.34
CA SER A 20 16.81 -5.16 1.08
C SER A 20 17.35 -6.27 0.18
N GLU A 21 18.63 -6.60 0.35
CA GLU A 21 19.27 -7.71 -0.35
C GLU A 21 18.83 -9.07 0.21
N ILE A 22 18.21 -9.09 1.39
CA ILE A 22 17.61 -10.29 1.95
C ILE A 22 16.32 -10.58 1.16
N PRO A 23 16.15 -11.77 0.57
CA PRO A 23 15.01 -12.16 -0.28
C PRO A 23 13.73 -12.42 0.54
N ARG A 24 13.33 -11.44 1.36
CA ARG A 24 12.14 -11.48 2.21
C ARG A 24 11.46 -10.12 2.20
N ILE A 25 10.15 -10.13 1.94
CA ILE A 25 9.31 -8.93 2.06
C ILE A 25 8.65 -8.93 3.45
N SER A 26 9.03 -7.93 4.25
CA SER A 26 8.42 -7.63 5.54
C SER A 26 7.42 -6.49 5.38
N VAL A 27 6.24 -6.61 5.98
CA VAL A 27 5.20 -5.58 5.86
C VAL A 27 4.77 -5.09 7.24
N ALA A 28 4.76 -3.78 7.42
CA ALA A 28 4.13 -3.12 8.55
C ALA A 28 2.85 -2.42 8.06
N ALA A 29 1.69 -2.95 8.43
CA ALA A 29 0.38 -2.46 8.03
C ALA A 29 -0.59 -2.48 9.22
N PRO A 30 -1.67 -1.68 9.20
CA PRO A 30 -2.62 -1.59 10.31
C PRO A 30 -3.47 -2.85 10.51
N ASP A 31 -3.64 -3.67 9.47
CA ASP A 31 -4.37 -4.93 9.51
C ASP A 31 -3.72 -5.98 8.60
N GLU A 32 -3.96 -7.25 8.91
CA GLU A 32 -3.39 -8.41 8.20
C GLU A 32 -3.84 -8.48 6.72
N GLY A 33 -5.06 -8.05 6.42
CA GLY A 33 -5.60 -8.01 5.06
C GLY A 33 -4.85 -7.00 4.18
N SER A 34 -4.57 -5.82 4.73
CA SER A 34 -3.70 -4.81 4.10
C SER A 34 -2.25 -5.28 4.00
N ALA A 35 -1.75 -6.02 5.00
CA ALA A 35 -0.40 -6.59 4.99
C ALA A 35 -0.21 -7.59 3.85
N ALA A 36 -1.14 -8.54 3.69
CA ALA A 36 -1.09 -9.55 2.63
C ALA A 36 -1.12 -8.91 1.22
N VAL A 37 -1.92 -7.85 1.05
CA VAL A 37 -2.06 -7.13 -0.23
C VAL A 37 -0.81 -6.34 -0.54
N ALA A 38 -0.29 -5.61 0.43
CA ALA A 38 0.95 -4.87 0.28
C ALA A 38 2.12 -5.81 -0.04
N ARG A 39 2.18 -6.98 0.61
CA ARG A 39 3.18 -8.01 0.29
C ARG A 39 3.05 -8.49 -1.15
N ALA A 40 1.86 -8.90 -1.57
CA ALA A 40 1.61 -9.37 -2.93
C ALA A 40 1.93 -8.30 -3.98
N ALA A 41 1.55 -7.05 -3.73
CA ALA A 41 1.85 -5.91 -4.59
C ALA A 41 3.35 -5.67 -4.73
N ALA A 42 4.10 -5.74 -3.62
CA ALA A 42 5.55 -5.56 -3.63
C ALA A 42 6.27 -6.71 -4.35
N VAL A 43 5.89 -7.98 -4.09
CA VAL A 43 6.43 -9.14 -4.82
C VAL A 43 6.20 -8.98 -6.31
N ARG A 44 4.96 -8.65 -6.70
CA ARG A 44 4.60 -8.46 -8.12
C ARG A 44 5.43 -7.34 -8.75
N ALA A 45 5.51 -6.17 -8.11
CA ALA A 45 6.25 -5.03 -8.64
C ALA A 45 7.76 -5.32 -8.79
N LEU A 46 8.36 -6.05 -7.85
CA LEU A 46 9.76 -6.49 -7.95
C LEU A 46 9.95 -7.49 -9.09
N ALA A 47 9.04 -8.47 -9.23
CA ALA A 47 9.08 -9.43 -10.32
C ALA A 47 8.94 -8.76 -11.70
N GLU A 48 7.99 -7.83 -11.84
CA GLU A 48 7.78 -7.04 -13.07
C GLU A 48 9.01 -6.20 -13.43
N ALA A 49 9.78 -5.75 -12.43
CA ALA A 49 11.03 -5.02 -12.63
C ALA A 49 12.26 -5.92 -12.86
N GLY A 50 12.10 -7.25 -12.93
CA GLY A 50 13.21 -8.20 -13.06
C GLY A 50 14.07 -8.33 -11.79
N ARG A 51 13.54 -7.90 -10.64
CA ARG A 51 14.21 -7.84 -9.33
C ARG A 51 13.54 -8.77 -8.30
N GLY A 52 12.88 -9.84 -8.76
CA GLY A 52 12.13 -10.77 -7.90
C GLY A 52 12.99 -11.55 -6.88
N TYR A 53 14.32 -11.50 -7.01
CA TYR A 53 15.27 -12.06 -6.05
C TYR A 53 15.55 -11.12 -4.86
N LEU A 54 15.10 -9.87 -4.93
CA LEU A 54 15.26 -8.90 -3.85
C LEU A 54 14.08 -8.95 -2.88
N GLY A 55 14.32 -8.52 -1.65
CA GLY A 55 13.27 -8.29 -0.67
C GLY A 55 13.20 -6.83 -0.26
N GLY A 56 12.63 -6.60 0.93
CA GLY A 56 12.51 -5.25 1.46
C GLY A 56 11.46 -5.12 2.54
N ARG A 57 11.35 -3.91 3.05
CA ARG A 57 10.33 -3.51 4.02
C ARG A 57 9.31 -2.62 3.34
N VAL A 58 8.04 -2.98 3.47
CA VAL A 58 6.91 -2.15 3.06
C VAL A 58 6.24 -1.62 4.32
N GLU A 59 6.11 -0.31 4.42
CA GLU A 59 5.30 0.32 5.46
C GLU A 59 4.06 0.92 4.82
N VAL A 60 2.89 0.47 5.27
CA VAL A 60 1.59 1.01 4.85
C VAL A 60 0.91 1.63 6.05
N ARG A 61 0.53 2.90 5.91
CA ARG A 61 -0.25 3.62 6.91
C ARG A 61 -1.49 4.18 6.25
N THR A 62 -2.64 4.03 6.90
CA THR A 62 -3.90 4.61 6.46
C THR A 62 -4.29 5.71 7.44
N TYR A 63 -4.72 6.84 6.91
CA TYR A 63 -5.09 8.02 7.67
C TYR A 63 -6.49 8.47 7.24
N GLY A 64 -7.35 8.84 8.19
CA GLY A 64 -8.72 9.29 7.91
C GLY A 64 -9.79 8.24 8.24
N GLY A 65 -11.06 8.60 8.03
CA GLY A 65 -12.21 7.81 8.50
C GLY A 65 -12.61 6.65 7.57
N ALA A 66 -13.76 6.05 7.86
CA ALA A 66 -14.25 4.84 7.21
C ALA A 66 -14.44 5.03 5.69
N ALA A 67 -13.44 4.70 4.88
CA ALA A 67 -13.60 4.44 3.46
C ALA A 67 -13.91 2.96 3.26
N ARG A 68 -14.60 2.60 2.17
CA ARG A 68 -14.87 1.18 1.86
C ARG A 68 -13.56 0.39 1.85
N CYS A 69 -13.50 -0.73 2.59
CA CYS A 69 -12.29 -1.55 2.71
C CYS A 69 -11.69 -1.94 1.34
N ARG A 70 -12.55 -2.17 0.33
CA ARG A 70 -12.12 -2.46 -1.05
C ARG A 70 -11.36 -1.29 -1.70
N SER A 71 -11.81 -0.06 -1.53
CA SER A 71 -11.16 1.13 -2.10
C SER A 71 -9.82 1.41 -1.42
N VAL A 72 -9.75 1.24 -0.10
CA VAL A 72 -8.51 1.35 0.67
C VAL A 72 -7.50 0.28 0.23
N ARG A 73 -7.95 -0.97 0.07
CA ARG A 73 -7.12 -2.09 -0.41
C ARG A 73 -6.55 -1.84 -1.81
N ARG A 74 -7.36 -1.30 -2.73
CA ARG A 74 -6.91 -0.92 -4.09
C ARG A 74 -5.93 0.26 -4.06
N ALA A 75 -6.15 1.23 -3.17
CA ALA A 75 -5.22 2.34 -3.00
C ALA A 75 -3.91 1.89 -2.37
N ALA A 76 -3.94 0.95 -1.42
CA ALA A 76 -2.73 0.36 -0.84
C ALA A 76 -1.92 -0.41 -1.88
N ASP A 77 -2.55 -1.28 -2.67
CA ASP A 77 -1.91 -1.99 -3.78
C ASP A 77 -1.20 -1.02 -4.75
N ARG A 78 -1.91 0.04 -5.18
CA ARG A 78 -1.32 1.07 -6.05
C ARG A 78 -0.20 1.86 -5.38
N ALA A 79 -0.37 2.25 -4.11
CA ALA A 79 0.63 3.04 -3.39
C ALA A 79 1.92 2.23 -3.20
N VAL A 80 1.81 0.93 -2.92
CA VAL A 80 2.97 0.03 -2.78
C VAL A 80 3.68 -0.16 -4.12
N ALA A 81 2.95 -0.44 -5.19
CA ALA A 81 3.55 -0.59 -6.52
C ALA A 81 4.34 0.66 -6.94
N LEU A 82 3.77 1.85 -6.70
CA LEU A 82 4.43 3.13 -6.95
C LEU A 82 5.65 3.34 -6.04
N ALA A 83 5.57 2.99 -4.76
CA ALA A 83 6.68 3.13 -3.82
C ALA A 83 7.87 2.22 -4.19
N VAL A 84 7.59 0.99 -4.65
CA VAL A 84 8.63 0.08 -5.16
C VAL A 84 9.26 0.66 -6.42
N ALA A 85 8.45 1.09 -7.39
CA ALA A 85 8.95 1.68 -8.63
C ALA A 85 9.78 2.96 -8.39
N ALA A 86 9.36 3.82 -7.46
CA ALA A 86 10.11 5.01 -7.05
C ALA A 86 11.46 4.63 -6.44
N ASN A 87 11.47 3.68 -5.50
CA ASN A 87 12.69 3.24 -4.84
C ASN A 87 13.71 2.64 -5.83
N LEU A 88 13.23 1.84 -6.80
CA LEU A 88 14.09 1.30 -7.87
C LEU A 88 14.68 2.37 -8.79
N ARG A 89 14.08 3.56 -8.85
CA ARG A 89 14.62 4.74 -9.56
C ARG A 89 15.55 5.58 -8.67
N GLY A 90 15.78 5.18 -7.42
CA GLY A 90 16.57 5.92 -6.44
C GLY A 90 15.76 6.92 -5.60
N ASP A 91 14.44 6.96 -5.73
CA ASP A 91 13.57 7.83 -4.93
C ASP A 91 13.02 7.06 -3.71
N ALA A 92 13.54 7.39 -2.52
CA ALA A 92 13.14 6.79 -1.26
C ALA A 92 11.93 7.47 -0.61
N ALA A 93 11.32 8.47 -1.26
CA ALA A 93 10.15 9.14 -0.75
C ALA A 93 8.93 8.20 -0.66
N GLY A 94 8.16 8.35 0.41
CA GLY A 94 6.89 7.62 0.56
C GLY A 94 5.82 8.14 -0.39
N VAL A 95 5.02 7.25 -0.95
CA VAL A 95 3.91 7.54 -1.86
C VAL A 95 2.62 7.73 -1.08
N ARG A 96 1.84 8.77 -1.40
CA ARG A 96 0.55 9.06 -0.77
C ARG A 96 -0.57 9.04 -1.80
N ILE A 97 -1.60 8.23 -1.58
CA ILE A 97 -2.81 8.16 -2.41
C ILE A 97 -4.01 8.56 -1.58
N ARG A 98 -4.77 9.55 -2.06
CA ARG A 98 -6.05 9.94 -1.46
C ARG A 98 -7.18 9.10 -2.05
N VAL A 99 -7.92 8.42 -1.18
CA VAL A 99 -9.16 7.72 -1.47
C VAL A 99 -10.32 8.68 -1.25
N ARG A 100 -10.94 9.12 -2.35
CA ARG A 100 -12.21 9.85 -2.27
C ARG A 100 -13.36 8.86 -2.04
N PRO A 101 -14.35 9.23 -1.21
CA PRO A 101 -15.62 8.54 -1.20
C PRO A 101 -16.24 8.52 -2.60
N PRO A 102 -16.89 7.42 -3.02
CA PRO A 102 -17.80 7.50 -4.15
C PRO A 102 -18.89 8.53 -3.83
N ARG A 103 -19.12 9.46 -4.77
CA ARG A 103 -20.20 10.45 -4.68
C ARG A 103 -21.56 9.77 -4.82
#